data_AF-A0A7Y9XV63-F1
#
_entry.id   AF-A0A7Y9XV63-F1
#
_cell.length_a   1.000
_cell.length_b   1.000
_cell.length_c   1.000
_cell.angle_alpha   90.00
_cell.angle_beta   90.00
_cell.angle_gamma   90.00
#
_symmetry.space_group_name_H-M   'P 1'
#
loop_
_entity.id
_entity.type
_entity.pdbx_description
1 polymer ?
#
loop_
_entity_poly.entity_id
_entity_poly.type
_entity_poly.pdbx_seq_one_letter_code
_entity_poly.pdbx_strand_id
1 'polypeptide(L)' 'MQDDRNSGTLKGYLQRLEREHRRLDRLIGTSKSRSKAEHVSALKRMRLRIKDRIVALRRQFDGRGLTG' A
#
# COMPACT_ATOMS: atom_id res chain seq x y z
N MET A 1 -5.53 -16.91 -14.22
CA MET A 1 -5.05 -15.52 -14.42
C MET A 1 -4.44 -15.02 -13.12
N GLN A 2 -3.12 -14.94 -13.11
CA GLN A 2 -2.19 -14.46 -12.07
C GLN A 2 -2.09 -15.26 -10.77
N ASP A 3 -1.37 -16.37 -10.92
CA ASP A 3 -0.40 -16.96 -10.01
C ASP A 3 0.45 -15.93 -9.24
N ASP A 4 0.73 -16.24 -7.97
CA ASP A 4 2.05 -16.12 -7.34
C ASP A 4 1.86 -16.53 -5.87
N ARG A 5 1.93 -17.85 -5.65
CA ARG A 5 2.10 -18.43 -4.32
C ARG A 5 3.42 -17.90 -3.76
N ASN A 6 3.32 -16.93 -2.86
CA ASN A 6 4.25 -16.73 -1.75
C ASN A 6 5.73 -16.89 -2.11
N SER A 7 6.27 -16.04 -2.99
CA SER A 7 7.71 -15.86 -3.01
C SER A 7 8.07 -15.10 -1.73
N GLY A 8 8.75 -15.75 -0.78
CA GLY A 8 9.29 -15.17 0.46
C GLY A 8 10.39 -14.14 0.22
N THR A 9 10.19 -13.25 -0.76
CA THR A 9 11.13 -12.25 -1.25
C THR A 9 10.52 -10.86 -1.05
N LEU A 10 11.38 -9.84 -0.85
CA LEU A 10 10.92 -8.45 -0.69
C LEU A 10 9.99 -7.99 -1.84
N LYS A 11 10.17 -8.52 -3.07
CA LYS A 11 9.33 -8.20 -4.23
C LYS A 11 7.88 -8.68 -4.05
N GLY A 12 7.69 -9.87 -3.49
CA GLY A 12 6.35 -10.39 -3.14
C GLY A 12 5.68 -9.55 -2.05
N TYR A 13 6.47 -9.12 -1.06
CA TYR A 13 5.99 -8.24 0.00
C TYR A 13 5.55 -6.86 -0.52
N LEU A 14 6.34 -6.25 -1.42
CA LEU A 14 6.00 -4.98 -2.06
C LEU A 14 4.68 -5.08 -2.85
N GLN A 15 4.52 -6.13 -3.67
CA GLN A 15 3.29 -6.35 -4.42
C GLN A 15 2.06 -6.50 -3.51
N ARG A 16 2.21 -7.17 -2.36
CA ARG A 16 1.13 -7.30 -1.37
C ARG A 16 0.75 -5.93 -0.81
N LEU A 17 1.72 -5.10 -0.45
CA LEU A 17 1.47 -3.74 0.04
C LEU A 17 0.77 -2.86 -1.01
N GLU A 18 1.16 -2.96 -2.28
CA GLU A 18 0.50 -2.23 -3.37
C GLU A 18 -0.94 -2.68 -3.62
N ARG A 19 -1.21 -4.00 -3.55
CA ARG A 19 -2.58 -4.54 -3.62
C ARG A 19 -3.45 -4.02 -2.48
N GLU A 20 -2.90 -4.02 -1.27
CA GLU A 20 -3.60 -3.52 -0.07
C GLU A 20 -3.86 -2.02 -0.17
N HIS A 21 -2.90 -1.24 -0.66
CA HIS A 21 -3.06 0.19 -0.92
C HIS A 21 -4.22 0.46 -1.90
N ARG A 22 -4.29 -0.29 -3.01
CA ARG A 22 -5.39 -0.18 -3.98
C ARG A 22 -6.75 -0.55 -3.39
N ARG A 23 -6.81 -1.55 -2.51
CA ARG A 23 -8.05 -1.90 -1.80
C ARG A 23 -8.53 -0.76 -0.92
N LEU A 24 -7.64 -0.15 -0.14
CA LEU A 24 -7.98 1.00 0.69
C LEU A 24 -8.43 2.21 -0.14
N ASP A 25 -7.78 2.47 -1.28
CA ASP A 25 -8.16 3.57 -2.17
C ASP A 25 -9.58 3.38 -2.72
N ARG A 26 -9.94 2.16 -3.13
CA ARG A 26 -11.31 1.81 -3.54
C ARG A 26 -12.31 1.96 -2.39
N LEU A 27 -11.99 1.47 -1.19
CA LEU A 27 -12.86 1.57 -0.01
C LEU A 27 -13.11 3.02 0.41
N ILE A 28 -12.10 3.89 0.29
CA ILE A 28 -12.25 5.33 0.52
C ILE A 28 -13.15 5.94 -0.56
N GLY A 29 -12.91 5.58 -1.83
CA GLY A 29 -13.69 6.06 -2.97
C GLY A 29 -15.17 5.68 -2.92
N THR A 30 -15.51 4.54 -2.34
CA THR A 30 -16.91 4.08 -2.15
C THR A 30 -17.56 4.59 -0.86
N SER A 31 -16.78 5.12 0.09
CA SER A 31 -17.28 5.54 1.41
C SER A 31 -17.69 7.02 1.48
N LYS A 32 -18.10 7.65 0.37
CA LYS A 32 -18.43 9.09 0.26
C LYS A 32 -19.62 9.59 1.10
N SER A 33 -20.26 8.74 1.91
CA SER A 33 -21.34 9.16 2.80
C SER A 33 -20.80 9.81 4.08
N ARG A 34 -21.43 10.92 4.49
CA ARG A 34 -21.06 11.71 5.70
C ARG A 34 -21.11 10.86 6.98
N SER A 35 -21.97 9.85 7.03
CA SER A 35 -22.06 8.89 8.15
C SER A 35 -20.86 7.94 8.28
N LYS A 36 -19.95 7.92 7.29
CA LYS A 36 -18.73 7.12 7.29
C LYS A 36 -17.46 7.95 7.45
N ALA A 37 -17.56 9.22 7.84
CA ALA A 37 -16.40 10.13 7.93
C ALA A 37 -15.29 9.62 8.87
N GLU A 38 -15.65 9.06 10.01
CA GLU A 38 -14.69 8.46 10.95
C GLU A 38 -14.03 7.20 10.36
N HIS A 39 -14.82 6.38 9.66
CA HIS A 39 -14.34 5.19 8.97
C HIS A 39 -13.37 5.56 7.83
N VAL A 40 -13.70 6.57 7.03
CA VAL A 40 -12.82 7.12 6.00
C VAL A 40 -11.53 7.67 6.61
N SER A 41 -11.61 8.31 7.76
CA SER A 41 -10.43 8.83 8.47
C SER A 41 -9.52 7.69 8.97
N ALA A 42 -10.10 6.59 9.44
CA ALA A 42 -9.34 5.37 9.77
C ALA A 42 -8.72 4.74 8.51
N LEU A 43 -9.46 4.61 7.41
CA LEU A 43 -8.97 4.10 6.13
C LEU A 43 -7.81 4.92 5.57
N LYS A 44 -7.90 6.26 5.64
CA LYS A 44 -6.82 7.17 5.22
C LYS A 44 -5.56 6.99 6.06
N ARG A 45 -5.68 6.81 7.38
CA ARG A 45 -4.54 6.53 8.27
C ARG A 45 -3.87 5.20 7.92
N MET A 46 -4.66 4.16 7.64
CA MET A 46 -4.14 2.88 7.18
C MET A 46 -3.43 3.00 5.83
N ARG A 47 -4.03 3.74 4.87
CA ARG A 47 -3.45 3.99 3.55
C ARG A 47 -2.10 4.71 3.66
N LEU A 48 -2.01 5.71 4.54
CA LEU A 48 -0.76 6.44 4.78
C LEU A 48 0.34 5.50 5.29
N ARG A 49 0.06 4.68 6.31
CA ARG A 49 1.03 3.70 6.83
C ARG A 49 1.52 2.71 5.75
N ILE A 50 0.62 2.26 4.87
CA ILE A 50 0.99 1.37 3.77
C ILE A 50 1.85 2.11 2.74
N LYS A 51 1.50 3.35 2.40
CA LYS A 51 2.29 4.20 1.50
C LYS A 51 3.71 4.39 2.06
N ASP A 52 3.84 4.69 3.35
CA ASP A 52 5.14 4.90 3.99
C ASP A 52 6.00 3.64 3.94
N ARG A 53 5.39 2.46 4.17
CA ARG A 53 6.07 1.17 4.02
C ARG A 53 6.53 0.91 2.58
N ILE A 54 5.68 1.20 1.59
CA ILE A 54 6.02 1.09 0.17
C ILE A 54 7.20 2.01 -0.17
N VAL A 55 7.17 3.27 0.29
CA VAL A 55 8.25 4.23 0.05
C VAL A 55 9.53 3.79 0.73
N ALA A 56 9.48 3.32 1.98
CA ALA A 56 10.65 2.81 2.69
C ALA A 56 11.27 1.60 1.97
N LEU A 57 10.44 0.66 1.52
CA LEU A 57 10.91 -0.49 0.75
C LEU A 57 11.49 -0.07 -0.60
N ARG A 58 10.80 0.79 -1.34
CA ARG A 58 11.30 1.34 -2.61
C ARG A 58 12.62 2.07 -2.42
N ARG A 59 12.76 2.89 -1.39
CA ARG A 59 14.03 3.52 -1.02
C ARG A 59 15.13 2.52 -0.66
N GLN A 60 14.80 1.36 -0.10
CA GLN A 60 15.81 0.30 0.11
C GLN A 60 16.24 -0.36 -1.22
N PHE A 61 15.35 -0.43 -2.21
CA PHE A 61 15.68 -0.86 -3.57
C PHE A 61 16.46 0.21 -4.34
N ASP A 62 15.98 1.46 -4.32
CA ASP A 62 16.53 2.62 -5.05
C ASP A 62 17.79 3.19 -4.38
N GLY A 63 17.92 3.05 -3.05
CA GLY A 63 19.09 3.45 -2.28
C GLY A 63 20.30 2.51 -2.46
N ARG A 64 20.11 1.36 -3.10
CA ARG A 64 21.22 0.60 -3.73
C ARG A 64 21.60 1.13 -5.12
N GLY A 65 20.88 2.14 -5.63
CA GLY A 65 21.07 2.71 -6.97
C GLY A 65 21.31 4.23 -7.00
N LEU A 66 21.35 4.94 -5.87
CA LEU A 66 21.57 6.39 -5.82
C LEU A 66 22.64 6.79 -4.80
N THR A 67 23.88 6.33 -5.04
CA THR A 67 25.04 7.23 -4.96
C THR A 67 25.20 7.85 -6.35
N GLY A 68 24.83 9.12 -6.47
CA GLY A 68 24.86 9.90 -7.71
C GLY A 68 24.18 11.23 -7.48
#